data_AF-A0A353Z0A1-F1
#
_entry.id   AF-A0A353Z0A1-F1
#
_cell.length_a   1.000
_cell.length_b   1.000
_cell.length_c   1.000
_cell.angle_alpha   90.00
_cell.angle_beta   90.00
_cell.angle_gamma   90.00
#
_symmetry.space_group_name_H-M   'P 1'
#
loop_
_entity.id
_entity.type
_entity.pdbx_description
1 polymer ?
#
loop_
_entity_poly.entity_id
_entity_poly.type
_entity_poly.pdbx_seq_one_letter_code
_entity_poly.pdbx_strand_id
1 'polypeptide(L)'
;MILNPNTQDAIQLFHEGSLVFSRMHRNGIRVDMQYCRKEQKKMEKSIEKIVDKIETSTEGRLWRKTYGNKTSFLSGDQLSTVLYDKLGIESIKETDSGARSTEEEVLLKLGLPFCEDIVQYRKLNKVKNTYLGNFIDLSVDGYLHPTYNLNLVSTFRSSSSDPNFQNIPIRDPRWAKLLRTAFISRHNHQLMEIDYSGVEVRISACYHEDPVMIKYING
;
A
#
# COMPACT_ATOMS: atom_id res chain seq x y z
N MET A 1 19.26 25.83 13.30
CA MET A 1 19.97 24.78 14.07
C MET A 1 20.63 23.83 13.07
N ILE A 2 21.95 23.67 13.10
CA ILE A 2 22.63 22.69 12.22
C ILE A 2 22.44 21.33 12.90
N LEU A 3 21.56 20.50 12.36
CA LEU A 3 21.43 19.10 12.79
C LEU A 3 22.72 18.38 12.38
N ASN A 4 23.56 18.04 13.36
CA ASN A 4 24.73 17.20 13.13
C ASN A 4 24.33 15.75 13.43
N PRO A 5 24.09 14.89 12.41
CA PRO A 5 23.65 13.51 12.62
C PRO A 5 24.75 12.61 13.18
N ASN A 6 25.98 13.12 13.34
CA ASN A 6 27.14 12.36 13.81
C ASN A 6 27.39 12.54 15.32
N THR A 7 26.41 13.01 16.09
CA THR A 7 26.55 13.05 17.55
C THR A 7 26.56 11.63 18.12
N GLN A 8 27.26 11.44 19.22
CA GLN A 8 27.29 10.16 19.93
C GLN A 8 25.88 9.71 20.32
N ASP A 9 25.03 10.63 20.77
CA ASP A 9 23.64 10.36 21.13
C ASP A 9 22.80 9.86 19.95
N ALA A 10 22.99 10.44 18.76
CA ALA A 10 22.30 9.99 17.55
C ALA A 10 22.72 8.56 17.20
N ILE A 11 24.02 8.28 17.20
CA ILE A 11 24.56 6.93 16.93
C ILE A 11 24.03 5.93 17.95
N GLN A 12 24.00 6.30 19.23
CA GLN A 12 23.46 5.47 20.30
C GLN A 12 21.96 5.16 20.07
N LEU A 13 21.16 6.17 19.72
CA LEU A 13 19.74 5.99 19.40
C LEU A 13 19.54 5.01 18.24
N PHE A 14 20.32 5.12 17.15
CA PHE A 14 20.26 4.18 16.03
C PHE A 14 20.63 2.75 16.46
N HIS A 15 21.67 2.60 17.28
CA HIS A 15 22.09 1.30 17.78
C HIS A 15 21.01 0.65 18.66
N GLU A 16 20.47 1.38 19.62
CA GLU A 16 19.38 0.92 20.49
C GLU A 16 18.13 0.58 19.67
N GLY A 17 17.78 1.42 18.70
CA GLY A 17 16.68 1.20 17.76
C GLY A 17 16.86 -0.09 16.95
N SER A 18 18.05 -0.35 16.43
CA SER A 18 18.37 -1.60 15.73
C SER A 18 18.17 -2.83 16.62
N LEU A 19 18.61 -2.78 17.89
CA LEU A 19 18.40 -3.87 18.85
C LEU A 19 16.91 -4.12 19.13
N VAL A 20 16.11 -3.05 19.26
CA VAL A 20 14.65 -3.16 19.39
C VAL A 20 14.03 -3.82 18.16
N PHE A 21 14.41 -3.38 16.96
CA PHE A 21 13.90 -3.92 15.70
C PHE A 21 14.28 -5.38 15.49
N SER A 22 15.48 -5.81 15.89
CA SER A 22 15.85 -7.23 15.87
C SER A 22 14.97 -8.06 16.80
N ARG A 23 14.62 -7.55 17.99
CA ARG A 23 13.67 -8.22 18.88
C ARG A 23 12.26 -8.29 18.28
N MET A 24 11.80 -7.20 17.66
CA MET A 24 10.50 -7.16 16.97
C MET A 24 10.44 -8.18 15.82
N HIS A 25 11.47 -8.20 14.97
CA HIS A 25 11.61 -9.15 13.87
C HIS A 25 11.57 -10.59 14.39
N ARG A 26 12.40 -10.92 15.40
CA ARG A 26 12.42 -12.26 16.02
C ARG A 26 11.06 -12.66 16.58
N ASN A 27 10.36 -11.75 17.25
CA ASN A 27 9.07 -12.05 17.83
C ASN A 27 8.01 -12.27 16.74
N GLY A 28 7.98 -11.41 15.73
CA GLY A 28 6.98 -11.39 14.68
C GLY A 28 5.58 -10.99 15.18
N ILE A 29 4.60 -11.11 14.30
CA ILE A 29 3.18 -10.88 14.58
C ILE A 29 2.35 -12.03 14.05
N ARG A 30 1.39 -12.49 14.86
CA ARG A 30 0.56 -13.64 14.51
C ARG A 30 -0.50 -13.24 13.48
N VAL A 31 -0.72 -14.15 12.52
CA VAL A 31 -1.67 -13.96 11.42
C VAL A 31 -2.65 -15.13 11.39
N ASP A 32 -3.92 -14.83 11.14
CA ASP A 32 -4.95 -15.82 10.86
C ASP A 32 -4.83 -16.33 9.42
N MET A 33 -4.08 -17.43 9.27
CA MET A 33 -3.82 -18.06 7.97
C MET A 33 -5.09 -18.60 7.31
N GLN A 34 -6.06 -19.07 8.10
CA GLN A 34 -7.31 -19.61 7.58
C GLN A 34 -8.18 -18.48 7.04
N TYR A 35 -8.27 -17.37 7.78
CA TYR A 35 -8.93 -16.15 7.33
C TYR A 35 -8.30 -15.62 6.04
N CYS A 36 -6.96 -15.49 5.99
CA CYS A 36 -6.27 -15.00 4.80
C CYS A 36 -6.59 -15.85 3.56
N ARG A 37 -6.47 -17.18 3.65
CA ARG A 37 -6.77 -18.09 2.53
C ARG A 37 -8.24 -18.03 2.12
N LYS A 38 -9.16 -17.87 3.08
CA LYS A 38 -10.60 -17.73 2.80
C LYS A 38 -10.89 -16.44 2.04
N GLU A 39 -10.36 -15.30 2.49
CA GLU A 39 -10.57 -14.02 1.81
C GLU A 39 -9.88 -13.98 0.44
N GLN A 40 -8.70 -14.59 0.31
CA GLN A 40 -8.01 -14.73 -0.98
C GLN A 40 -8.89 -15.47 -2.02
N LYS A 41 -9.50 -16.59 -1.63
CA LYS A 41 -10.45 -17.34 -2.49
C LYS A 41 -11.70 -16.54 -2.86
N LYS A 42 -12.22 -15.71 -1.94
CA LYS A 42 -13.37 -14.84 -2.25
C LYS A 42 -13.01 -13.75 -3.26
N MET A 43 -11.83 -13.16 -3.10
CA MET A 43 -11.30 -12.16 -4.03
C MET A 43 -11.06 -12.76 -5.41
N GLU A 44 -10.55 -13.98 -5.49
CA GLU A 44 -10.37 -14.70 -6.75
C GLU A 44 -11.68 -14.79 -7.55
N LYS A 45 -12.77 -15.22 -6.92
CA LYS A 45 -14.10 -15.26 -7.55
C LYS A 45 -14.61 -13.88 -7.99
N SER A 46 -14.25 -12.82 -7.26
CA SER A 46 -14.63 -11.46 -7.62
C SER A 46 -13.79 -10.94 -8.78
N ILE A 47 -12.51 -11.30 -8.84
CA ILE A 47 -11.60 -10.98 -9.94
C ILE A 47 -12.07 -11.68 -11.22
N GLU A 48 -12.40 -12.97 -11.17
CA GLU A 48 -12.94 -13.71 -12.33
C GLU A 48 -14.12 -12.98 -12.97
N LYS A 49 -15.11 -12.59 -12.16
CA LYS A 49 -16.30 -11.86 -12.65
C LYS A 49 -15.96 -10.51 -13.30
N ILE A 50 -14.98 -9.79 -12.78
CA ILE A 50 -14.57 -8.49 -13.33
C ILE A 50 -13.74 -8.68 -14.59
N VAL A 51 -12.87 -9.69 -14.62
CA VAL A 51 -12.11 -10.06 -15.81
C VAL A 51 -13.07 -10.44 -16.94
N ASP A 52 -14.11 -11.24 -16.67
CA ASP A 52 -15.13 -11.58 -17.67
C ASP A 52 -15.82 -10.32 -18.24
N LYS A 53 -16.16 -9.36 -17.37
CA LYS A 53 -16.73 -8.06 -17.80
C LYS A 53 -15.76 -7.26 -18.67
N ILE A 54 -14.50 -7.17 -18.25
CA ILE A 54 -13.44 -6.47 -18.99
C ILE A 54 -13.28 -7.14 -20.36
N GLU A 55 -13.13 -8.46 -20.43
CA GLU A 55 -12.91 -9.18 -21.69
C GLU A 55 -14.10 -9.12 -22.65
N THR A 56 -15.32 -9.03 -22.12
CA THR A 56 -16.55 -8.90 -22.91
C THR A 56 -16.90 -7.46 -23.28
N SER A 57 -16.19 -6.46 -22.74
CA SER A 57 -16.31 -5.06 -23.16
C SER A 57 -15.69 -4.80 -24.53
N THR A 58 -16.05 -3.69 -25.18
CA THR A 58 -15.50 -3.32 -26.49
C THR A 58 -14.02 -2.94 -26.37
N GLU A 59 -13.67 -2.26 -25.29
CA GLU A 59 -12.34 -1.80 -24.93
C GLU A 59 -11.43 -2.98 -24.57
N GLY A 60 -11.92 -3.96 -23.82
CA GLY A 60 -11.17 -5.18 -23.51
C GLY A 60 -10.95 -6.06 -24.73
N ARG A 61 -11.93 -6.18 -25.65
CA ARG A 61 -11.72 -6.85 -26.95
C ARG A 61 -10.67 -6.13 -27.79
N LEU A 62 -10.68 -4.80 -27.81
CA LEU A 62 -9.66 -4.00 -28.49
C LEU A 62 -8.26 -4.19 -27.87
N TRP A 63 -8.18 -4.25 -26.54
CA TRP A 63 -6.95 -4.56 -25.82
C TRP A 63 -6.41 -5.93 -26.21
N ARG A 64 -7.27 -6.96 -26.19
CA ARG A 64 -6.92 -8.33 -26.59
C ARG A 64 -6.50 -8.39 -28.07
N LYS A 65 -7.16 -7.66 -28.96
CA LYS A 65 -6.77 -7.55 -30.37
C LYS A 65 -5.40 -6.88 -30.56
N THR A 66 -5.06 -5.91 -29.70
CA THR A 66 -3.81 -5.14 -29.79
C THR A 66 -2.59 -5.93 -29.31
N TYR A 67 -2.73 -6.70 -28.22
CA TYR A 67 -1.60 -7.39 -27.57
C TYR A 67 -1.66 -8.93 -27.61
N GLY A 68 -2.77 -9.51 -28.06
CA GLY A 68 -2.95 -10.96 -28.20
C GLY A 68 -2.74 -11.71 -26.89
N ASN A 69 -1.80 -12.66 -26.91
CA ASN A 69 -1.45 -13.47 -25.74
C ASN A 69 -0.64 -12.70 -24.68
N LYS A 70 -0.14 -11.49 -25.00
CA LYS A 70 0.64 -10.65 -24.08
C LYS A 70 -0.23 -9.64 -23.31
N THR A 71 -1.55 -9.69 -23.45
CA THR A 71 -2.48 -8.79 -22.75
C THR A 71 -2.33 -8.93 -21.24
N SER A 72 -2.16 -7.80 -20.55
CA SER A 72 -2.11 -7.72 -19.09
C SER A 72 -2.92 -6.52 -18.62
N PHE A 73 -4.05 -6.77 -17.94
CA PHE A 73 -4.90 -5.73 -17.37
C PHE A 73 -4.25 -4.96 -16.19
N LEU A 74 -3.10 -5.44 -15.73
CA LEU A 74 -2.28 -4.74 -14.73
C LEU A 74 -1.30 -3.75 -15.37
N SER A 75 -1.02 -3.86 -16.68
CA SER A 75 -0.07 -2.98 -17.36
C SER A 75 -0.67 -1.58 -17.56
N GLY A 76 -0.03 -0.58 -16.93
CA GLY A 76 -0.35 0.83 -17.15
C GLY A 76 -0.07 1.26 -18.59
N ASP A 77 1.03 0.82 -19.17
CA ASP A 77 1.46 1.19 -20.52
C ASP A 77 0.52 0.64 -21.60
N GLN A 78 0.10 -0.63 -21.45
CA GLN A 78 -0.87 -1.21 -22.37
C GLN A 78 -2.23 -0.50 -22.26
N LEU A 79 -2.68 -0.18 -21.04
CA LEU A 79 -3.92 0.57 -20.83
C LEU A 79 -3.85 1.97 -21.45
N SER A 80 -2.73 2.66 -21.24
CA SER A 80 -2.46 3.99 -21.79
C SER A 80 -2.55 3.98 -23.32
N THR A 81 -1.94 2.98 -23.96
CA THR A 81 -2.03 2.79 -25.42
C THR A 81 -3.47 2.52 -25.88
N VAL A 82 -4.21 1.65 -25.18
CA VAL A 82 -5.59 1.31 -25.55
C VAL A 82 -6.51 2.52 -25.41
N LEU A 83 -6.46 3.24 -24.28
CA LEU A 83 -7.31 4.40 -24.03
C LEU A 83 -6.97 5.57 -24.95
N TYR A 84 -5.70 5.93 -25.02
CA TYR A 84 -5.32 7.21 -25.61
C TYR A 84 -4.95 7.09 -27.10
N ASP A 85 -4.29 6.00 -27.53
CA ASP A 85 -3.92 5.83 -28.95
C ASP A 85 -4.98 5.11 -29.76
N LYS A 86 -5.62 4.07 -29.20
CA LYS A 86 -6.58 3.23 -29.95
C LYS A 86 -8.01 3.74 -29.88
N LEU A 87 -8.45 4.22 -28.71
CA LEU A 87 -9.77 4.82 -28.54
C LEU A 87 -9.75 6.35 -28.79
N GLY A 88 -8.56 6.96 -28.84
CA GLY A 88 -8.42 8.40 -29.13
C GLY A 88 -8.90 9.31 -28.00
N ILE A 89 -8.90 8.81 -26.76
CA ILE A 89 -9.30 9.61 -25.59
C ILE A 89 -8.17 10.59 -25.26
N GLU A 90 -8.51 11.82 -24.89
CA GLU A 90 -7.52 12.79 -24.43
C GLU A 90 -7.05 12.48 -23.00
N SER A 91 -5.74 12.55 -22.78
CA SER A 91 -5.16 12.35 -21.45
C SER A 91 -5.39 13.58 -20.56
N ILE A 92 -5.89 13.35 -19.35
CA ILE A 92 -6.15 14.43 -18.37
C ILE A 92 -4.87 14.86 -17.64
N LYS A 93 -3.90 13.96 -17.50
CA LYS A 93 -2.70 14.16 -16.69
C LYS A 93 -1.54 13.32 -17.23
N GLU A 94 -0.35 13.88 -17.20
CA GLU A 94 0.89 13.16 -17.48
C GLU A 94 1.70 12.95 -16.18
N THR A 95 2.50 11.89 -16.14
CA THR A 95 3.47 11.64 -15.06
C THR A 95 4.69 12.56 -15.23
N ASP A 96 5.52 12.66 -14.20
CA ASP A 96 6.77 13.43 -14.25
C ASP A 96 7.73 12.97 -15.37
N SER A 97 7.59 11.72 -15.81
CA SER A 97 8.33 11.14 -16.94
C SER A 97 7.70 11.43 -18.30
N GLY A 98 6.64 12.24 -18.37
CA GLY A 98 5.89 12.56 -19.60
C GLY A 98 4.98 11.44 -20.12
N ALA A 99 4.71 10.40 -19.32
CA ALA A 99 3.81 9.33 -19.73
C ALA A 99 2.36 9.69 -19.40
N ARG A 100 1.42 9.38 -20.29
CA ARG A 100 -0.02 9.61 -20.05
C ARG A 100 -0.50 8.73 -18.89
N SER A 101 -1.03 9.36 -17.85
CA SER A 101 -1.33 8.70 -16.58
C SER A 101 -2.48 7.70 -16.70
N THR A 102 -2.36 6.59 -15.97
CA THR A 102 -3.45 5.62 -15.75
C THR A 102 -3.67 5.37 -14.27
N GLU A 103 -3.41 6.39 -13.45
CA GLU A 103 -3.70 6.40 -12.02
C GLU A 103 -5.21 6.30 -11.79
N GLU A 104 -5.58 5.75 -10.63
CA GLU A 104 -6.98 5.57 -10.24
C GLU A 104 -7.81 6.86 -10.39
N GLU A 105 -7.29 7.98 -9.90
CA GLU A 105 -8.00 9.27 -9.98
C GLU A 105 -8.25 9.71 -11.43
N VAL A 106 -7.27 9.48 -12.31
CA VAL A 106 -7.39 9.84 -13.74
C VAL A 106 -8.40 8.94 -14.43
N LEU A 107 -8.32 7.63 -14.20
CA LEU A 107 -9.22 6.64 -14.78
C LEU A 107 -10.68 6.88 -14.37
N LEU A 108 -10.94 7.22 -13.11
CA LEU A 108 -12.29 7.52 -12.63
C LEU A 108 -12.83 8.84 -13.22
N LYS A 109 -11.98 9.84 -13.48
CA LYS A 109 -12.38 11.08 -14.15
C LYS A 109 -12.77 10.91 -15.62
N LEU A 110 -12.31 9.85 -16.28
CA LEU A 110 -12.71 9.54 -17.66
C LEU A 110 -14.19 9.11 -17.78
N GLY A 111 -14.83 8.69 -16.68
CA GLY A 111 -16.26 8.38 -16.65
C GLY A 111 -16.69 7.16 -17.48
N LEU A 112 -15.75 6.30 -17.86
CA LEU A 112 -16.02 5.09 -18.62
C LEU A 112 -16.21 3.90 -17.67
N PRO A 113 -17.29 3.09 -17.81
CA PRO A 113 -17.49 1.88 -17.00
C PRO A 113 -16.28 0.92 -17.04
N PHE A 114 -15.64 0.81 -18.21
CA PHE A 114 -14.43 0.03 -18.39
C PHE A 114 -13.27 0.49 -17.48
N CYS A 115 -13.09 1.79 -17.29
CA CYS A 115 -12.07 2.35 -16.41
C CYS A 115 -12.35 2.02 -14.95
N GLU A 116 -13.63 2.06 -14.53
CA GLU A 116 -14.05 1.66 -13.19
C GLU A 116 -13.77 0.17 -12.92
N ASP A 117 -14.11 -0.70 -13.88
CA ASP A 117 -13.84 -2.14 -13.79
C ASP A 117 -12.32 -2.41 -13.68
N ILE A 118 -11.48 -1.69 -14.43
CA ILE A 118 -10.02 -1.80 -14.34
C ILE A 118 -9.49 -1.34 -12.99
N VAL A 119 -9.98 -0.21 -12.46
CA VAL A 119 -9.62 0.26 -11.11
C VAL A 119 -9.98 -0.79 -10.07
N GLN A 120 -11.20 -1.34 -10.15
CA GLN A 120 -11.66 -2.36 -9.22
C GLN A 120 -10.83 -3.64 -9.32
N TYR A 121 -10.51 -4.09 -10.54
CA TYR A 121 -9.63 -5.22 -10.80
C TYR A 121 -8.25 -5.00 -10.18
N ARG A 122 -7.61 -3.85 -10.42
CA ARG A 122 -6.29 -3.52 -9.86
C ARG A 122 -6.29 -3.52 -8.34
N LYS A 123 -7.33 -2.94 -7.71
CA LYS A 123 -7.49 -2.95 -6.24
C LYS A 123 -7.60 -4.37 -5.69
N LEU A 124 -8.52 -5.16 -6.23
CA LEU A 124 -8.73 -6.55 -5.80
C LEU A 124 -7.47 -7.38 -5.98
N ASN A 125 -6.79 -7.24 -7.11
CA ASN A 125 -5.59 -7.99 -7.41
C ASN A 125 -4.43 -7.62 -6.47
N LYS A 126 -4.26 -6.32 -6.17
CA LYS A 126 -3.27 -5.85 -5.19
C LYS A 126 -3.58 -6.40 -3.79
N VAL A 127 -4.84 -6.39 -3.37
CA VAL A 127 -5.21 -6.96 -2.06
C VAL A 127 -5.02 -8.47 -2.01
N LYS A 128 -5.43 -9.20 -3.05
CA LYS A 128 -5.29 -10.66 -3.14
C LYS A 128 -3.82 -11.10 -3.15
N ASN A 129 -3.02 -10.53 -4.04
CA ASN A 129 -1.68 -11.04 -4.31
C ASN A 129 -0.62 -10.34 -3.46
N THR A 130 -0.65 -9.01 -3.39
CA THR A 130 0.40 -8.27 -2.67
C THR A 130 0.21 -8.33 -1.17
N TYR A 131 -1.00 -8.15 -0.65
CA TYR A 131 -1.18 -8.15 0.81
C TYR A 131 -1.45 -9.55 1.34
N LEU A 132 -2.58 -10.16 0.98
CA LEU A 132 -2.93 -11.50 1.47
C LEU A 132 -1.95 -12.58 1.01
N GLY A 133 -1.46 -12.50 -0.23
CA GLY A 133 -0.42 -13.40 -0.73
C GLY A 133 0.85 -13.32 0.12
N ASN A 134 1.39 -12.12 0.33
CA ASN A 134 2.56 -11.95 1.20
C ASN A 134 2.31 -12.41 2.65
N PHE A 135 1.11 -12.20 3.19
CA PHE A 135 0.78 -12.69 4.53
C PHE A 135 0.79 -14.21 4.61
N ILE A 136 0.48 -14.89 3.51
CA ILE A 136 0.47 -16.34 3.43
C ILE A 136 1.89 -16.87 3.17
N ASP A 137 2.58 -16.30 2.20
CA ASP A 137 3.82 -16.84 1.64
C ASP A 137 5.05 -16.54 2.52
N LEU A 138 5.03 -15.41 3.25
CA LEU A 138 6.13 -15.00 4.14
C LEU A 138 5.90 -15.40 5.60
N SER A 139 4.78 -16.07 5.90
CA SER A 139 4.47 -16.52 7.25
C SER A 139 5.22 -17.79 7.59
N VAL A 140 5.86 -17.80 8.76
CA VAL A 140 6.51 -18.96 9.35
C VAL A 140 5.72 -19.35 10.60
N ASP A 141 5.17 -20.56 10.62
CA ASP A 141 4.36 -21.08 11.73
C ASP A 141 3.19 -20.16 12.17
N GLY A 142 2.62 -19.41 11.22
CA GLY A 142 1.52 -18.47 11.50
C GLY A 142 1.98 -17.10 12.00
N TYR A 143 3.26 -16.78 11.88
CA TYR A 143 3.84 -15.50 12.24
C TYR A 143 4.53 -14.83 11.04
N LEU A 144 4.31 -13.53 10.90
CA LEU A 144 5.09 -12.69 9.98
C LEU A 144 6.24 -12.02 10.72
N HIS A 145 7.41 -12.02 10.10
CA HIS A 145 8.66 -11.49 10.65
C HIS A 145 9.20 -10.36 9.77
N PRO A 146 8.53 -9.19 9.74
CA PRO A 146 8.98 -8.08 8.92
C PRO A 146 10.38 -7.61 9.32
N THR A 147 11.17 -7.21 8.34
CA THR A 147 12.48 -6.59 8.55
C THR A 147 12.29 -5.08 8.64
N TYR A 148 12.77 -4.47 9.72
CA TYR A 148 12.72 -3.03 9.91
C TYR A 148 14.12 -2.43 9.73
N ASN A 149 14.23 -1.38 8.93
CA ASN A 149 15.49 -0.70 8.63
C ASN A 149 15.43 0.76 9.10
N LEU A 150 16.55 1.26 9.62
CA LEU A 150 16.67 2.66 10.08
C LEU A 150 17.55 3.52 9.16
N ASN A 151 18.31 2.91 8.26
CA ASN A 151 19.39 3.54 7.50
C ASN A 151 19.10 3.70 6.00
N LEU A 152 17.86 3.44 5.54
CA LEU A 152 17.51 3.50 4.12
C LEU A 152 16.85 4.81 3.70
N VAL A 153 16.07 5.45 4.57
CA VAL A 153 15.28 6.65 4.22
C VAL A 153 16.05 7.91 4.61
N SER A 154 16.16 8.87 3.69
CA SER A 154 16.89 10.14 3.90
C SER A 154 16.31 11.02 5.02
N THR A 155 15.03 10.84 5.35
CA THR A 155 14.34 11.54 6.44
C THR A 155 14.50 10.85 7.79
N PHE A 156 15.30 9.77 7.86
CA PHE A 156 15.54 8.94 9.05
C PHE A 156 14.29 8.24 9.62
N ARG A 157 13.19 8.19 8.86
CA ARG A 157 12.05 7.31 9.19
C ARG A 157 12.49 5.85 9.07
N SER A 158 11.94 5.00 9.93
CA SER A 158 12.08 3.55 9.74
C SER A 158 11.40 3.13 8.43
N SER A 159 11.91 2.08 7.79
CA SER A 159 11.24 1.39 6.69
C SER A 159 10.98 -0.07 7.05
N SER A 160 10.02 -0.72 6.38
CA SER A 160 9.76 -2.16 6.57
C SER A 160 9.73 -2.94 5.25
N SER A 161 10.25 -4.15 5.25
CA SER A 161 10.20 -5.11 4.14
C SER A 161 9.86 -6.53 4.60
N ASP A 162 9.43 -7.36 3.67
CA ASP A 162 9.27 -8.82 3.83
C ASP A 162 8.38 -9.29 5.00
N PRO A 163 7.09 -8.88 5.06
CA PRO A 163 6.41 -7.94 4.18
C PRO A 163 6.49 -6.49 4.66
N ASN A 164 6.16 -5.55 3.78
CA ASN A 164 6.08 -4.13 4.16
C ASN A 164 4.80 -3.83 4.96
N PHE A 165 4.94 -3.73 6.28
CA PHE A 165 3.86 -3.42 7.22
C PHE A 165 3.45 -1.95 7.23
N GLN A 166 4.32 -1.05 6.78
CA GLN A 166 4.03 0.38 6.71
C GLN A 166 3.07 0.73 5.56
N ASN A 167 3.05 -0.09 4.51
CA ASN A 167 2.24 0.15 3.30
C ASN A 167 0.89 -0.58 3.30
N ILE A 168 0.38 -1.03 4.45
CA ILE A 168 -0.97 -1.60 4.53
C ILE A 168 -1.99 -0.51 4.20
N PRO A 169 -2.96 -0.72 3.28
CA PRO A 169 -3.95 0.27 2.90
C PRO A 169 -4.69 0.87 4.10
N ILE A 170 -4.62 2.19 4.24
CA ILE A 170 -5.29 2.95 5.31
C ILE A 170 -6.50 3.72 4.78
N ARG A 171 -6.47 4.13 3.51
CA ARG A 171 -7.45 5.08 2.94
C ARG A 171 -8.82 4.47 2.64
N ASP A 172 -8.87 3.18 2.27
CA ASP A 172 -10.13 2.49 2.00
C ASP A 172 -10.55 1.72 3.26
N PRO A 173 -11.60 2.15 3.98
CA PRO A 173 -11.99 1.53 5.25
C PRO A 173 -12.32 0.04 5.12
N ARG A 174 -12.84 -0.38 3.95
CA ARG A 174 -13.18 -1.78 3.70
C ARG A 174 -11.93 -2.64 3.60
N TRP A 175 -10.93 -2.20 2.82
CA TRP A 175 -9.68 -2.95 2.67
C TRP A 175 -8.82 -2.87 3.94
N ALA A 176 -8.78 -1.71 4.59
CA ALA A 176 -8.09 -1.52 5.86
C ALA A 176 -8.63 -2.49 6.91
N LYS A 177 -9.96 -2.55 7.08
CA LYS A 177 -10.61 -3.46 8.02
C LYS A 177 -10.33 -4.93 7.68
N LEU A 178 -10.45 -5.32 6.41
CA LEU A 178 -10.18 -6.69 5.96
C LEU A 178 -8.75 -7.12 6.29
N LEU A 179 -7.75 -6.30 5.94
CA LEU A 179 -6.35 -6.64 6.16
C LEU A 179 -5.96 -6.59 7.64
N ARG A 180 -6.47 -5.62 8.40
CA ARG A 180 -6.22 -5.54 9.86
C ARG A 180 -6.81 -6.73 10.61
N THR A 181 -7.95 -7.26 10.16
CA THR A 181 -8.60 -8.44 10.76
C THR A 181 -7.75 -9.71 10.63
N ALA A 182 -6.84 -9.76 9.66
CA ALA A 182 -5.91 -10.88 9.51
C ALA A 182 -4.90 -10.97 10.66
N PHE A 183 -4.60 -9.86 11.34
CA PHE A 183 -3.67 -9.84 12.47
C PHE A 183 -4.40 -10.14 13.77
N ILE A 184 -3.92 -11.16 14.47
CA ILE A 184 -4.54 -11.65 15.70
C ILE A 184 -3.53 -11.65 16.83
N SER A 185 -4.01 -11.59 18.08
CA SER A 185 -3.13 -11.67 19.23
C SER A 185 -2.54 -13.07 19.39
N ARG A 186 -1.39 -13.15 20.08
CA ARG A 186 -0.90 -14.40 20.61
C ARG A 186 -1.90 -14.98 21.61
N HIS A 187 -1.84 -16.29 21.81
CA HIS A 187 -2.68 -16.94 22.81
C HIS A 187 -2.47 -16.28 24.19
N ASN A 188 -3.56 -16.00 24.90
CA ASN A 188 -3.57 -15.29 26.19
C ASN A 188 -2.97 -13.87 26.16
N HIS A 189 -2.94 -13.21 25.00
CA HIS A 189 -2.50 -11.82 24.85
C HIS A 189 -3.58 -10.97 24.16
N GLN A 190 -3.41 -9.66 24.21
CA GLN A 190 -4.20 -8.68 23.46
C GLN A 190 -3.27 -7.85 22.56
N LEU A 191 -3.83 -7.31 21.48
CA LEU A 191 -3.13 -6.32 20.64
C LEU A 191 -3.47 -4.92 21.14
N MET A 192 -2.45 -4.07 21.21
CA MET A 192 -2.58 -2.66 21.57
C MET A 192 -1.99 -1.83 20.42
N GLU A 193 -2.77 -0.87 19.92
CA GLU A 193 -2.36 0.12 18.92
C GLU A 193 -2.19 1.46 19.65
N ILE A 194 -1.01 2.08 19.52
CA ILE A 194 -0.71 3.39 20.09
C ILE A 194 -0.21 4.26 18.95
N ASP A 195 -0.88 5.39 18.71
CA ASP A 195 -0.51 6.35 17.69
C ASP A 195 -0.39 7.76 18.29
N TYR A 196 0.57 8.53 17.80
CA TYR A 196 0.78 9.89 18.29
C TYR A 196 -0.15 10.86 17.56
N SER A 197 -1.09 11.43 18.31
CA SER A 197 -1.99 12.45 17.77
C SER A 197 -1.22 13.67 17.28
N GLY A 198 -1.24 13.89 15.96
CA GLY A 198 -0.67 15.07 15.31
C GLY A 198 0.83 15.24 15.51
N VAL A 199 1.61 14.14 15.58
CA VAL A 199 3.05 14.19 15.90
C VAL A 199 3.84 15.18 15.05
N GLU A 200 3.58 15.23 13.74
CA GLU A 200 4.28 16.14 12.82
C GLU A 200 3.93 17.61 13.09
N VAL A 201 2.67 17.90 13.42
CA VAL A 201 2.21 19.25 13.78
C VAL A 201 2.80 19.66 15.13
N ARG A 202 2.84 18.75 16.10
CA ARG A 202 3.45 19.01 17.42
C ARG A 202 4.94 19.30 17.31
N ILE A 203 5.68 18.50 16.54
CA ILE A 203 7.12 18.75 16.27
C ILE A 203 7.29 20.10 15.58
N SER A 204 6.44 20.40 14.58
CA SER A 204 6.49 21.68 13.86
C SER A 204 6.21 22.87 14.78
N ALA A 205 5.24 22.75 15.68
CA ALA A 205 4.93 23.78 16.68
C ALA A 205 6.12 24.02 17.62
N CYS A 206 6.79 22.97 18.09
CA CYS A 206 7.99 23.09 18.92
C CYS A 206 9.17 23.76 18.18
N TYR A 207 9.29 23.54 16.88
CA TYR A 207 10.42 24.07 16.10
C TYR A 207 10.22 25.51 15.65
N HIS A 208 9.00 25.86 15.23
CA HIS A 208 8.69 27.19 14.68
C HIS A 208 8.11 28.16 15.72
N GLU A 209 7.65 27.64 16.86
CA GLU A 209 6.95 28.40 17.90
C GLU A 209 5.76 29.22 17.36
N ASP A 210 5.14 28.74 16.27
CA ASP A 210 4.03 29.45 15.62
C ASP A 210 2.79 29.48 16.54
N PRO A 211 2.24 30.68 16.84
CA PRO A 211 1.10 30.79 17.75
C PRO A 211 -0.16 30.06 17.29
N VAL A 212 -0.38 29.92 15.98
CA VAL A 212 -1.54 29.20 15.42
C VAL A 212 -1.37 27.70 15.62
N MET A 213 -0.17 27.16 15.35
CA MET A 213 0.14 25.75 15.60
C MET A 213 0.11 25.41 17.09
N ILE A 214 0.67 26.27 17.95
CA ILE A 214 0.64 26.09 19.41
C ILE A 214 -0.81 26.08 19.92
N LYS A 215 -1.64 27.00 19.43
CA LYS A 215 -3.07 27.02 19.76
C LYS A 215 -3.79 25.76 19.28
N TYR A 216 -3.46 25.26 18.09
CA TYR A 216 -4.04 24.03 17.54
C TYR A 216 -3.71 22.79 18.39
N ILE A 217 -2.49 22.68 18.94
CA ILE A 217 -2.08 21.49 19.72
C ILE A 217 -2.54 21.51 21.18
N ASN A 218 -2.94 22.69 21.69
CA ASN A 218 -3.37 22.94 23.07
C ASN A 218 -4.90 23.11 23.20
N GLY A 219 -5.61 23.34 22.09
CA GLY A 219 -7.08 23.36 22.03
C GLY A 219 -7.67 21.98 21.82
#